data_AF-A0A094FH29-F1
#
_entry.id   AF-A0A094FH29-F1
#
_cell.length_a   1.000
_cell.length_b   1.000
_cell.length_c   1.000
_cell.angle_alpha   90.00
_cell.angle_beta   90.00
_cell.angle_gamma   90.00
#
_symmetry.space_group_name_H-M   'P 1'
#
loop_
_entity.id
_entity.type
_entity.pdbx_description
1 polymer ?
#
loop_
_entity_poly.entity_id
_entity_poly.type
_entity_poly.pdbx_seq_one_letter_code
_entity_poly.pdbx_strand_id
1 'polypeptide(L)'
;MKNRYSPLRYLLRSSHEELNPYHRILGRIIVALFSLHAGFYLNFFIRAGLVKNLFTRPVPSLGLLALTLILILYITSITTIRNYSYRIFYISHFTISLSLAPILFFHASPVRLYILETFALVLFNTLTRRLTSFVAPSTITALPSTSLLKLTIPIPPSHRTLYANAQAQHVYLSIPSPSQPPSGAAILNLCSNPYTIASIAPDTTSLTLIARSLAGPTSARLLELTELSKARPPLRIEGPYGGSARFPDFANEFDRILLVAGGVGATFILPLYQRVLAGIENEERVDIV
;
A
#
# COMPACT_ATOMS: atom_id res chain seq x y z
N MET A 1 7.08 2.03 -0.06
CA MET A 1 7.21 1.56 -1.46
C MET A 1 6.63 0.15 -1.61
N LYS A 2 5.45 0.05 -2.24
CA LYS A 2 4.74 -1.23 -2.48
C LYS A 2 5.17 -1.78 -3.84
N ASN A 3 6.24 -2.57 -3.91
CA ASN A 3 6.66 -3.17 -5.18
C ASN A 3 7.49 -4.44 -4.96
N ARG A 4 7.10 -5.54 -5.62
CA ARG A 4 7.80 -6.84 -5.57
C ARG A 4 9.21 -6.74 -6.16
N TYR A 5 9.39 -5.88 -7.15
CA TYR A 5 10.65 -5.65 -7.86
C TYR A 5 11.48 -4.51 -7.26
N SER A 6 11.05 -3.93 -6.14
CA SER A 6 11.81 -2.83 -5.52
C SER A 6 13.22 -3.30 -5.16
N PRO A 7 14.28 -2.59 -5.55
CA PRO A 7 15.66 -2.93 -5.16
C PRO A 7 15.80 -3.03 -3.63
N LEU A 8 15.13 -2.15 -2.89
CA LEU A 8 15.13 -2.16 -1.42
C LEU A 8 14.59 -3.47 -0.83
N ARG A 9 13.61 -4.12 -1.48
CA ARG A 9 13.07 -5.41 -1.03
C ARG A 9 14.10 -6.53 -1.15
N TYR A 10 14.93 -6.49 -2.17
CA TYR A 10 16.01 -7.46 -2.36
C TYR A 10 17.17 -7.20 -1.40
N LEU A 11 17.58 -5.94 -1.27
CA LEU A 11 18.68 -5.53 -0.40
C LEU A 11 18.38 -5.76 1.09
N LEU A 12 17.21 -5.34 1.56
CA LEU A 12 16.82 -5.43 2.98
C LEU A 12 16.11 -6.75 3.31
N ARG A 13 15.86 -7.59 2.29
CA ARG A 13 15.02 -8.80 2.38
C ARG A 13 13.68 -8.54 3.07
N SER A 14 13.16 -7.31 3.03
CA SER A 14 11.98 -6.90 3.80
C SER A 14 10.80 -6.54 2.90
N SER A 15 9.58 -6.65 3.44
CA SER A 15 8.35 -6.19 2.82
C SER A 15 8.11 -4.70 3.09
N HIS A 16 7.17 -4.11 2.34
CA HIS A 16 6.73 -2.75 2.61
C HIS A 16 6.15 -2.57 4.02
N GLU A 17 5.47 -3.60 4.53
CA GLU A 17 4.82 -3.59 5.84
C GLU A 17 5.87 -3.56 6.95
N GLU A 18 6.94 -4.33 6.79
CA GLU A 18 8.09 -4.36 7.69
C GLU A 18 8.90 -3.05 7.66
N LEU A 19 8.88 -2.31 6.54
CA LEU A 19 9.53 -1.00 6.41
C LEU A 19 8.72 0.15 7.02
N ASN A 20 7.41 -0.03 7.25
CA ASN A 20 6.54 1.02 7.74
C ASN A 20 6.91 1.55 9.16
N PRO A 21 7.29 0.70 10.13
CA PRO A 21 7.85 1.18 11.40
C PRO A 21 9.08 2.08 11.22
N TYR A 22 10.01 1.70 10.34
CA TYR A 22 11.20 2.49 10.06
C TYR A 22 10.85 3.83 9.39
N HIS A 23 9.89 3.85 8.46
CA HIS A 23 9.40 5.09 7.86
C HIS A 23 8.89 6.09 8.93
N ARG A 24 8.18 5.60 9.96
CA ARG A 24 7.72 6.45 11.07
C ARG A 24 8.86 6.99 11.93
N ILE A 25 9.86 6.15 12.21
CA ILE A 25 11.04 6.57 12.99
C ILE A 25 11.84 7.62 12.22
N LEU A 26 12.14 7.36 10.94
CA LEU A 26 12.84 8.30 10.07
C LEU A 26 12.07 9.62 9.94
N GLY A 27 10.74 9.58 9.81
CA GLY A 27 9.92 10.80 9.79
C GLY A 27 10.11 11.67 11.05
N ARG A 28 10.17 11.06 12.24
CA ARG A 28 10.42 11.81 13.50
C ARG A 28 11.83 12.39 13.55
N ILE A 29 12.83 11.63 13.11
CA ILE A 29 14.22 12.10 13.03
C ILE A 29 14.32 13.29 12.07
N ILE A 30 13.70 13.20 10.89
CA ILE A 30 13.67 14.28 9.89
C ILE A 30 13.04 15.53 10.49
N VAL A 31 11.87 15.43 11.12
CA VAL A 31 11.21 16.59 11.75
C VAL A 31 12.12 17.23 12.81
N ALA A 32 12.73 16.44 13.69
CA ALA A 32 13.62 16.96 14.73
C ALA A 32 14.84 17.69 14.13
N LEU A 33 15.54 17.06 13.18
CA LEU A 33 16.72 17.66 12.54
C LEU A 33 16.36 18.91 11.72
N PHE A 34 15.22 18.90 11.03
CA PHE A 34 14.77 20.04 10.22
C PHE A 34 14.35 21.22 11.11
N SER A 35 13.71 20.95 12.26
CA SER A 35 13.41 21.98 13.27
C SER A 35 14.68 22.57 13.88
N LEU A 36 15.69 21.77 14.20
CA LEU A 36 16.99 22.27 14.68
C LEU A 36 17.71 23.11 13.64
N HIS A 37 17.75 22.64 12.38
CA HIS A 37 18.30 23.39 11.25
C HIS A 37 17.65 24.77 11.13
N ALA A 38 16.31 24.83 11.12
CA ALA A 38 15.59 26.10 11.09
C ALA A 38 15.87 26.98 12.33
N GLY A 39 15.95 26.39 13.52
CA GLY A 39 16.28 27.10 14.76
C GLY A 39 17.67 27.74 14.74
N PHE A 40 18.69 27.03 14.24
CA PHE A 40 20.05 27.56 14.11
C PHE A 40 20.13 28.69 13.08
N TYR A 41 19.48 28.54 11.92
CA TYR A 41 19.42 29.64 10.94
C TYR A 41 18.64 30.83 11.46
N LEU A 42 17.53 30.62 12.18
CA LEU A 42 16.80 31.71 12.81
C LEU A 42 17.69 32.47 13.80
N ASN A 43 18.45 31.77 14.64
CA ASN A 43 19.40 32.41 15.55
C ASN A 43 20.47 33.22 14.79
N PHE A 44 21.03 32.67 13.71
CA PHE A 44 21.96 33.37 12.83
C PHE A 44 21.35 34.66 12.24
N PHE A 45 20.14 34.59 11.67
CA PHE A 45 19.48 35.75 11.08
C PHE A 45 19.11 36.82 12.12
N ILE A 46 18.76 36.43 13.34
CA ILE A 46 18.53 37.36 14.46
C ILE A 46 19.83 38.06 14.83
N ARG A 47 20.91 37.31 15.07
CA ARG A 47 22.21 37.87 15.47
C ARG A 47 22.83 38.77 14.40
N ALA A 48 22.59 38.46 13.13
CA ALA A 48 23.05 39.26 12.01
C ALA A 48 22.16 40.49 11.71
N GLY A 49 21.01 40.65 12.38
CA GLY A 49 20.05 41.72 12.05
C GLY A 49 19.37 41.55 10.68
N LEU A 50 19.33 40.32 10.15
CA LEU A 50 18.89 39.99 8.80
C LEU A 50 17.55 39.24 8.76
N VAL A 51 16.74 39.29 9.81
CA VAL A 51 15.46 38.53 9.92
C VAL A 51 14.54 38.74 8.70
N LYS A 52 14.50 39.95 8.13
CA LYS A 52 13.72 40.25 6.91
C LYS A 52 14.09 39.32 5.74
N ASN A 53 15.36 38.90 5.65
CA ASN A 53 15.85 38.02 4.59
C ASN A 53 15.24 36.62 4.65
N LEU A 54 14.71 36.17 5.80
CA LEU A 54 13.97 34.91 5.90
C LEU A 54 12.77 34.88 4.94
N PHE A 55 12.16 36.04 4.70
CA PHE A 55 10.94 36.18 3.90
C PHE A 55 11.22 36.72 2.50
N THR A 56 12.27 37.53 2.33
CA THR A 56 12.54 38.23 1.06
C THR A 56 13.54 37.51 0.16
N ARG A 57 14.45 36.70 0.71
CA ARG A 57 15.43 35.96 -0.09
C ARG A 57 14.87 34.59 -0.47
N PRO A 58 15.06 34.13 -1.74
CA PRO A 58 14.44 32.89 -2.23
C PRO A 58 14.79 31.64 -1.43
N VAL A 59 16.06 31.44 -1.06
CA VAL A 59 16.49 30.22 -0.37
C VAL A 59 15.92 30.12 1.05
N PRO A 60 16.05 31.16 1.92
CA PRO A 60 15.44 31.15 3.24
C PRO A 60 13.90 31.03 3.21
N SER A 61 13.23 31.69 2.25
CA SER A 61 11.77 31.62 2.16
C SER A 61 11.27 30.23 1.76
N LEU A 62 11.97 29.56 0.84
CA LEU A 62 11.74 28.14 0.54
C LEU A 62 11.98 27.23 1.75
N GLY A 63 12.99 27.54 2.56
CA GLY A 63 13.27 26.81 3.80
C GLY A 63 12.13 26.93 4.82
N LEU A 64 11.58 28.14 4.99
CA LEU A 64 10.43 28.38 5.86
C LEU A 64 9.17 27.67 5.35
N LEU A 65 8.93 27.70 4.03
CA LEU A 65 7.84 26.96 3.40
C LEU A 65 8.01 25.44 3.62
N ALA A 66 9.21 24.89 3.40
CA ALA A 66 9.49 23.48 3.63
C ALA A 66 9.27 23.08 5.09
N LEU A 67 9.74 23.88 6.06
CA LEU A 67 9.53 23.64 7.49
C LEU A 67 8.04 23.61 7.82
N THR A 68 7.28 24.59 7.33
CA THR A 68 5.83 24.68 7.56
C THR A 68 5.12 23.43 7.04
N LEU A 69 5.44 23.02 5.82
CA LEU A 69 4.88 21.82 5.19
C LEU A 69 5.25 20.53 5.93
N ILE A 70 6.51 20.37 6.37
CA ILE A 70 6.96 19.20 7.15
C ILE A 70 6.24 19.14 8.50
N LEU A 71 6.03 20.28 9.17
CA LEU A 71 5.28 20.33 10.43
C LEU A 71 3.81 19.97 10.24
N ILE A 72 3.15 20.48 9.17
CA ILE A 72 1.78 20.08 8.83
C ILE A 72 1.72 18.57 8.57
N LEU A 73 2.65 18.04 7.77
CA LEU A 73 2.73 16.60 7.48
C LEU A 73 2.90 15.78 8.76
N TYR A 74 3.75 16.22 9.70
CA TYR A 74 3.93 15.57 10.99
C TYR A 74 2.65 15.57 11.82
N ILE A 75 2.01 16.74 11.96
CA ILE A 75 0.77 16.92 12.73
C ILE A 75 -0.33 16.01 12.14
N THR A 76 -0.59 16.06 10.84
CA THR A 76 -1.63 15.21 10.24
C THR A 76 -1.31 13.71 10.29
N SER A 77 -0.06 13.34 10.56
CA SER A 77 0.39 11.95 10.69
C SER A 77 0.31 11.38 12.12
N ILE A 78 0.01 12.20 13.13
CA ILE A 78 -0.14 11.69 14.51
C ILE A 78 -1.36 10.77 14.61
N THR A 79 -1.28 9.80 15.53
CA THR A 79 -2.30 8.75 15.68
C THR A 79 -3.69 9.32 15.92
N THR A 80 -3.82 10.36 16.75
CA THR A 80 -5.10 11.01 17.04
C THR A 80 -5.78 11.53 15.76
N ILE A 81 -5.05 12.27 14.93
CA ILE A 81 -5.62 12.85 13.69
C ILE A 81 -5.87 11.77 12.65
N ARG A 82 -4.96 10.81 12.49
CA ARG A 82 -5.15 9.70 11.55
C ARG A 82 -6.37 8.83 11.89
N ASN A 83 -6.62 8.61 13.18
CA ASN A 83 -7.78 7.85 13.64
C ASN A 83 -9.08 8.66 13.51
N TYR A 84 -9.03 9.99 13.71
CA TYR A 84 -10.16 10.87 13.47
C TYR A 84 -10.54 10.92 11.98
N SER A 85 -9.55 11.08 11.09
CA SER A 85 -9.76 11.05 9.65
C SER A 85 -8.51 10.58 8.90
N TYR A 86 -8.57 9.32 8.46
CA TYR A 86 -7.52 8.75 7.60
C TYR A 86 -7.40 9.50 6.26
N ARG A 87 -8.49 10.12 5.78
CA ARG A 87 -8.48 10.91 4.54
C ARG A 87 -7.64 12.18 4.68
N ILE A 88 -7.78 12.91 5.78
CA ILE A 88 -6.96 14.10 6.05
C ILE A 88 -5.49 13.72 6.10
N PHE A 89 -5.17 12.66 6.86
CA PHE A 89 -3.82 12.10 6.90
C PHE A 89 -3.30 11.78 5.50
N TYR A 90 -3.99 10.92 4.75
CA TYR A 90 -3.48 10.40 3.48
C TYR A 90 -3.34 11.49 2.40
N ILE A 91 -4.36 12.35 2.24
CA ILE A 91 -4.35 13.40 1.21
C ILE A 91 -3.23 14.38 1.51
N SER A 92 -3.16 14.92 2.73
CA SER A 92 -2.11 15.88 3.11
C SER A 92 -0.72 15.25 3.01
N HIS A 93 -0.54 14.04 3.52
CA HIS A 93 0.77 13.37 3.49
C HIS A 93 1.23 13.11 2.06
N PHE A 94 0.35 12.70 1.15
CA PHE A 94 0.68 12.49 -0.26
C PHE A 94 1.00 13.80 -0.99
N THR A 95 0.10 14.79 -0.93
CA THR A 95 0.27 16.04 -1.69
C THR A 95 1.46 16.84 -1.20
N ILE A 96 1.64 16.97 0.12
CA ILE A 96 2.76 17.71 0.70
C ILE A 96 4.09 17.00 0.38
N SER A 97 4.15 15.67 0.48
CA SER A 97 5.38 14.93 0.13
C SER A 97 5.80 15.17 -1.32
N LEU A 98 4.83 15.24 -2.24
CA LEU A 98 5.09 15.54 -3.65
C LEU A 98 5.59 16.98 -3.84
N SER A 99 4.97 17.95 -3.16
CA SER A 99 5.36 19.36 -3.23
C SER A 99 6.71 19.65 -2.56
N LEU A 100 7.10 18.89 -1.53
CA LEU A 100 8.38 19.07 -0.84
C LEU A 100 9.58 18.80 -1.76
N ALA A 101 9.46 17.88 -2.72
CA ALA A 101 10.57 17.53 -3.61
C ALA A 101 11.11 18.74 -4.43
N PRO A 102 10.29 19.47 -5.21
CA PRO A 102 10.80 20.66 -5.91
C PRO A 102 11.21 21.78 -4.95
N ILE A 103 10.52 21.97 -3.82
CA ILE A 103 10.88 23.01 -2.83
C ILE A 103 12.30 22.76 -2.29
N LEU A 104 12.58 21.53 -1.86
CA LEU A 104 13.90 21.15 -1.33
C LEU A 104 14.99 21.19 -2.41
N PHE A 105 14.66 20.82 -3.65
CA PHE A 105 15.59 20.88 -4.78
C PHE A 105 16.12 22.30 -5.04
N PHE A 106 15.25 23.30 -4.95
CA PHE A 106 15.61 24.70 -5.12
C PHE A 106 16.14 25.37 -3.84
N HIS A 107 15.82 24.81 -2.66
CA HIS A 107 16.33 25.29 -1.38
C HIS A 107 17.83 24.99 -1.19
N ALA A 108 18.28 23.75 -1.46
CA ALA A 108 19.65 23.35 -1.17
C ALA A 108 20.27 22.48 -2.28
N SER A 109 21.48 22.80 -2.72
CA SER A 109 22.18 22.00 -3.75
C SER A 109 22.58 20.59 -3.29
N PRO A 110 23.01 20.33 -2.04
CA PRO A 110 23.43 18.99 -1.64
C PRO A 110 22.30 17.96 -1.63
N VAL A 111 21.03 18.38 -1.53
CA VAL A 111 19.88 17.45 -1.51
C VAL A 111 19.43 17.02 -2.92
N ARG A 112 19.88 17.72 -3.97
CA ARG A 112 19.39 17.52 -5.35
C ARG A 112 19.60 16.10 -5.85
N LEU A 113 20.79 15.53 -5.59
CA LEU A 113 21.10 14.16 -6.03
C LEU A 113 20.14 13.15 -5.40
N TYR A 114 19.93 13.22 -4.08
CA TYR A 114 19.01 12.35 -3.36
C TYR A 114 17.55 12.49 -3.82
N ILE A 115 17.13 13.70 -4.21
CA ILE A 115 15.81 13.93 -4.79
C ILE A 115 15.69 13.23 -6.16
N LEU A 116 16.70 13.35 -7.02
CA LEU A 116 16.72 12.68 -8.33
C LEU A 116 16.71 11.15 -8.18
N GLU A 117 17.49 10.60 -7.24
CA GLU A 117 17.47 9.17 -6.90
C GLU A 117 16.08 8.72 -6.43
N THR A 118 15.45 9.52 -5.56
CA THR A 118 14.10 9.25 -5.08
C THR A 118 13.09 9.24 -6.23
N PHE A 119 13.17 10.21 -7.15
CA PHE A 119 12.32 10.25 -8.35
C PHE A 119 12.54 9.03 -9.25
N ALA A 120 13.80 8.64 -9.49
CA ALA A 120 14.13 7.46 -10.28
C ALA A 120 13.53 6.19 -9.67
N LEU A 121 13.66 6.00 -8.35
CA LEU A 121 13.08 4.86 -7.63
C LEU A 121 11.55 4.87 -7.65
N VAL A 122 10.91 6.04 -7.49
CA VAL A 122 9.45 6.17 -7.57
C VAL A 122 8.94 5.89 -8.99
N LEU A 123 9.63 6.38 -10.01
CA LEU A 123 9.29 6.13 -11.41
C LEU A 123 9.41 4.63 -11.74
N PHE A 124 10.54 4.02 -11.38
CA PHE A 124 10.76 2.58 -11.55
C PHE A 124 9.66 1.75 -10.86
N ASN A 125 9.34 2.08 -9.60
CA ASN A 125 8.27 1.40 -8.87
C ASN A 125 6.91 1.61 -9.52
N THR A 126 6.60 2.81 -9.99
CA THR A 126 5.32 3.11 -10.61
C THR A 126 5.16 2.36 -11.92
N LEU A 127 6.22 2.30 -12.74
CA LEU A 127 6.21 1.59 -14.02
C LEU A 127 6.05 0.09 -13.81
N THR A 128 6.87 -0.52 -12.94
CA THR A 128 6.79 -1.95 -12.66
C THR A 128 5.44 -2.35 -12.06
N ARG A 129 4.88 -1.56 -11.13
CA ARG A 129 3.54 -1.79 -10.59
C ARG A 129 2.46 -1.72 -11.67
N ARG A 130 2.57 -0.78 -12.62
CA ARG A 130 1.64 -0.68 -13.75
C ARG A 130 1.72 -1.92 -14.64
N LEU A 131 2.93 -2.37 -14.95
CA LEU A 131 3.18 -3.55 -15.80
C LEU A 131 2.70 -4.86 -15.18
N THR A 132 2.74 -4.99 -13.85
CA THR A 132 2.25 -6.18 -13.13
C THR A 132 0.81 -6.07 -12.63
N SER A 133 0.16 -4.95 -12.91
CA SER A 133 -1.27 -4.80 -12.65
C SER A 133 -2.07 -5.23 -13.86
N PHE A 134 -3.23 -5.82 -13.64
CA PHE A 134 -4.16 -6.16 -14.71
C PHE A 134 -5.57 -5.69 -14.38
N VAL A 135 -6.40 -5.60 -15.42
CA VAL A 135 -7.83 -5.28 -15.29
C VAL A 135 -8.61 -6.48 -15.78
N ALA A 136 -9.57 -6.95 -14.99
CA ALA A 136 -10.35 -8.13 -15.33
C ALA A 136 -11.84 -7.95 -14.99
N PRO A 137 -12.76 -8.46 -15.84
CA PRO A 137 -14.20 -8.45 -15.58
C PRO A 137 -14.48 -9.34 -14.37
N SER A 138 -14.97 -8.75 -13.30
CA SER A 138 -15.05 -9.41 -12.00
C SER A 138 -16.49 -9.70 -11.62
N THR A 139 -16.71 -10.83 -10.94
CA THR A 139 -18.00 -11.17 -10.35
C THR A 139 -17.99 -10.76 -8.89
N ILE A 140 -18.95 -9.92 -8.50
CA ILE A 140 -19.08 -9.42 -7.13
C ILE A 140 -20.42 -9.92 -6.60
N THR A 141 -20.39 -10.59 -5.46
CA THR A 141 -21.58 -11.18 -4.83
C THR A 141 -21.63 -10.78 -3.37
N ALA A 142 -22.78 -10.28 -2.91
CA ALA A 142 -23.02 -10.07 -1.49
C ALA A 142 -23.28 -11.42 -0.81
N LEU A 143 -22.63 -11.66 0.32
CA LEU A 143 -22.86 -12.88 1.10
C LEU A 143 -24.09 -12.67 2.00
N PRO A 144 -25.15 -13.52 1.87
CA PRO A 144 -26.39 -13.36 2.61
C PRO A 144 -26.17 -13.25 4.12
N SER A 145 -26.95 -12.38 4.78
CA SER A 145 -26.93 -12.19 6.23
C SER A 145 -25.56 -11.79 6.82
N THR A 146 -24.68 -11.21 5.99
CA THR A 146 -23.37 -10.69 6.43
C THR A 146 -23.08 -9.33 5.80
N SER A 147 -22.09 -8.62 6.33
CA SER A 147 -21.54 -7.41 5.71
C SER A 147 -20.37 -7.73 4.76
N LEU A 148 -20.32 -8.93 4.19
CA LEU A 148 -19.19 -9.41 3.38
C LEU A 148 -19.57 -9.50 1.90
N LEU A 149 -18.58 -9.24 1.06
CA LEU A 149 -18.62 -9.34 -0.39
C LEU A 149 -17.60 -10.38 -0.84
N LYS A 150 -18.03 -11.30 -1.70
CA LYS A 150 -17.15 -12.23 -2.41
C LYS A 150 -16.89 -11.71 -3.81
N LEU A 151 -15.62 -11.49 -4.13
CA LEU A 151 -15.15 -11.04 -5.43
C LEU A 151 -14.37 -12.17 -6.09
N THR A 152 -14.84 -12.65 -7.23
CA THR A 152 -14.12 -13.61 -8.07
C THR A 152 -13.55 -12.89 -9.27
N ILE A 153 -12.23 -12.88 -9.40
CA ILE A 153 -11.50 -12.12 -10.42
C ILE A 153 -10.71 -13.10 -11.29
N PRO A 154 -10.95 -13.13 -12.62
CA PRO A 154 -10.14 -13.91 -13.55
C PRO A 154 -8.69 -13.43 -13.60
N ILE A 155 -7.75 -14.37 -13.62
CA ILE A 155 -6.30 -14.11 -13.78
C ILE A 155 -5.94 -14.29 -15.26
N PRO A 156 -5.43 -13.24 -15.95
CA PRO A 156 -4.96 -13.36 -17.32
C PRO A 156 -3.84 -14.41 -17.46
N PRO A 157 -3.74 -15.13 -18.60
CA PRO A 157 -2.68 -16.12 -18.83
C PRO A 157 -1.27 -15.61 -18.53
N SER A 158 -0.97 -14.36 -18.90
CA SER A 158 0.33 -13.70 -18.66
C SER A 158 0.69 -13.52 -17.18
N HIS A 159 -0.27 -13.64 -16.27
CA HIS A 159 -0.08 -13.42 -14.83
C HIS A 159 -0.16 -14.73 -14.02
N ARG A 160 -0.55 -15.86 -14.62
CA ARG A 160 -0.79 -17.11 -13.85
C ARG A 160 0.44 -17.56 -13.08
N THR A 161 1.62 -17.51 -13.69
CA THR A 161 2.89 -17.87 -13.02
C THR A 161 3.17 -17.02 -11.79
N LEU A 162 2.85 -15.73 -11.84
CA LEU A 162 3.04 -14.79 -10.73
C LEU A 162 2.11 -15.10 -9.54
N TYR A 163 0.91 -15.64 -9.82
CA TYR A 163 -0.14 -15.90 -8.85
C TYR A 163 -0.19 -17.35 -8.34
N ALA A 164 0.49 -18.31 -8.99
CA ALA A 164 0.44 -19.73 -8.62
C ALA A 164 0.63 -19.99 -7.11
N ASN A 165 1.57 -19.29 -6.47
CA ASN A 165 1.89 -19.41 -5.04
C ASN A 165 1.51 -18.16 -4.24
N ALA A 166 0.45 -17.47 -4.63
CA ALA A 166 0.00 -16.23 -3.99
C ALA A 166 -1.04 -16.42 -2.88
N GLN A 167 -1.24 -17.65 -2.40
CA GLN A 167 -2.12 -17.92 -1.28
C GLN A 167 -1.65 -17.18 -0.01
N ALA A 168 -2.60 -16.64 0.75
CA ALA A 168 -2.35 -15.79 1.93
C ALA A 168 -1.49 -14.54 1.66
N GLN A 169 -1.20 -14.21 0.40
CA GLN A 169 -0.70 -12.89 0.00
C GLN A 169 -1.89 -11.93 -0.12
N HIS A 170 -1.63 -10.65 -0.36
CA HIS A 170 -2.66 -9.65 -0.63
C HIS A 170 -2.43 -8.98 -1.98
N VAL A 171 -3.50 -8.45 -2.54
CA VAL A 171 -3.49 -7.59 -3.72
C VAL A 171 -4.07 -6.24 -3.35
N TYR A 172 -3.71 -5.22 -4.12
CA TYR A 172 -4.39 -3.94 -4.09
C TYR A 172 -5.45 -3.91 -5.17
N LEU A 173 -6.67 -3.56 -4.77
CA LEU A 173 -7.81 -3.39 -5.65
C LEU A 173 -8.08 -1.90 -5.84
N SER A 174 -8.26 -1.49 -7.09
CA SER A 174 -8.81 -0.19 -7.46
C SER A 174 -9.90 -0.32 -8.51
N ILE A 175 -10.79 0.66 -8.55
CA ILE A 175 -11.96 0.67 -9.44
C ILE A 175 -11.60 1.52 -10.66
N PRO A 176 -11.42 0.93 -11.86
CA PRO A 176 -11.07 1.66 -13.08
C PRO A 176 -12.28 2.45 -13.62
N SER A 177 -12.01 3.43 -14.49
CA SER A 177 -13.03 4.35 -15.05
C SER A 177 -14.33 3.70 -15.52
N PRO A 178 -14.34 2.54 -16.22
CA PRO A 178 -15.60 1.92 -16.68
C PRO A 178 -16.49 1.40 -15.54
N SER A 179 -15.93 1.22 -14.35
CA SER A 179 -16.67 0.77 -13.15
C SER A 179 -16.83 1.88 -12.12
N GLN A 180 -16.46 3.12 -12.45
CA GLN A 180 -16.68 4.26 -11.58
C GLN A 180 -18.10 4.83 -11.75
N PRO A 181 -18.66 5.43 -10.69
CA PRO A 181 -19.91 6.19 -10.79
C PRO A 181 -19.70 7.48 -11.60
N PRO A 182 -20.78 8.05 -12.18
CA PRO A 182 -20.72 9.31 -12.94
C PRO A 182 -20.18 10.49 -12.12
N SER A 183 -20.46 10.52 -10.82
CA SER A 183 -19.98 11.53 -9.87
C SER A 183 -19.05 10.91 -8.84
N GLY A 184 -18.03 11.66 -8.38
CA GLY A 184 -17.10 11.18 -7.35
C GLY A 184 -15.95 10.27 -7.82
N ALA A 185 -15.79 10.08 -9.13
CA ALA A 185 -14.70 9.31 -9.76
C ALA A 185 -13.29 9.73 -9.29
N ALA A 186 -13.07 11.02 -9.08
CA ALA A 186 -11.76 11.55 -8.64
C ALA A 186 -11.28 10.94 -7.32
N ILE A 187 -12.19 10.69 -6.37
CA ILE A 187 -11.82 10.08 -5.07
C ILE A 187 -11.43 8.61 -5.27
N LEU A 188 -12.13 7.88 -6.13
CA LEU A 188 -11.84 6.48 -6.41
C LEU A 188 -10.50 6.29 -7.14
N ASN A 189 -10.08 7.24 -7.97
CA ASN A 189 -8.76 7.24 -8.62
C ASN A 189 -7.60 7.30 -7.60
N LEU A 190 -7.84 7.86 -6.42
CA LEU A 190 -6.88 7.91 -5.32
C LEU A 190 -6.97 6.68 -4.39
N CYS A 191 -7.96 5.81 -4.59
CA CYS A 191 -8.20 4.64 -3.75
C CYS A 191 -7.57 3.39 -4.34
N SER A 192 -6.70 2.77 -3.55
CA SER A 192 -6.11 1.47 -3.83
C SER A 192 -6.01 0.74 -2.50
N ASN A 193 -6.90 -0.24 -2.29
CA ASN A 193 -7.10 -0.86 -0.98
C ASN A 193 -6.57 -2.30 -0.98
N PRO A 194 -5.86 -2.73 0.07
CA PRO A 194 -5.36 -4.08 0.17
C PRO A 194 -6.47 -5.06 0.52
N TYR A 195 -6.47 -6.22 -0.12
CA TYR A 195 -7.32 -7.36 0.19
C TYR A 195 -6.49 -8.63 0.14
N THR A 196 -6.61 -9.47 1.16
CA THR A 196 -5.96 -10.78 1.18
C THR A 196 -6.60 -11.69 0.14
N ILE A 197 -5.77 -12.43 -0.60
CA ILE A 197 -6.19 -13.49 -1.50
C ILE A 197 -6.69 -14.64 -0.63
N ALA A 198 -8.01 -14.80 -0.58
CA ALA A 198 -8.67 -15.81 0.24
C ALA A 198 -8.55 -17.21 -0.38
N SER A 199 -8.52 -17.30 -1.71
CA SER A 199 -8.23 -18.54 -2.44
C SER A 199 -7.81 -18.25 -3.88
N ILE A 200 -7.17 -19.24 -4.50
CA ILE A 200 -6.80 -19.27 -5.90
C ILE A 200 -7.36 -20.57 -6.48
N ALA A 201 -7.96 -20.52 -7.67
CA ALA A 201 -8.45 -21.72 -8.32
C ALA A 201 -7.28 -22.69 -8.61
N PRO A 202 -7.47 -24.03 -8.57
CA PRO A 202 -6.39 -25.00 -8.78
C PRO A 202 -5.63 -24.82 -10.11
N ASP A 203 -6.33 -24.38 -11.16
CA ASP A 203 -5.77 -24.08 -12.49
C ASP A 203 -5.19 -22.65 -12.62
N THR A 204 -5.16 -21.91 -11.51
CA THR A 204 -4.74 -20.50 -11.42
C THR A 204 -5.48 -19.59 -12.41
N THR A 205 -6.72 -19.92 -12.78
CA THR A 205 -7.53 -19.09 -13.70
C THR A 205 -8.25 -17.96 -13.01
N SER A 206 -8.44 -18.02 -11.70
CA SER A 206 -9.10 -16.98 -10.93
C SER A 206 -8.59 -16.91 -9.50
N LEU A 207 -8.73 -15.73 -8.90
CA LEU A 207 -8.54 -15.51 -7.47
C LEU A 207 -9.85 -15.04 -6.83
N THR A 208 -10.01 -15.37 -5.55
CA THR A 208 -11.15 -14.91 -4.74
C THR A 208 -10.66 -13.97 -3.65
N LEU A 209 -11.34 -12.83 -3.53
CA LEU A 209 -11.19 -11.89 -2.42
C LEU A 209 -12.48 -11.88 -1.60
N ILE A 210 -12.34 -11.77 -0.28
CA ILE A 210 -13.46 -11.52 0.62
C ILE A 210 -13.27 -10.13 1.22
N ALA A 211 -14.17 -9.23 0.90
CA ALA A 211 -14.14 -7.85 1.35
C ALA A 211 -15.24 -7.60 2.37
N ARG A 212 -14.91 -6.93 3.49
CA ARG A 212 -15.94 -6.39 4.39
C ARG A 212 -16.42 -5.05 3.85
N SER A 213 -17.73 -4.87 3.81
CA SER A 213 -18.34 -3.57 3.54
C SER A 213 -18.10 -2.63 4.73
N LEU A 214 -17.50 -1.48 4.45
CA LEU A 214 -17.16 -0.43 5.41
C LEU A 214 -17.65 0.93 4.89
N ALA A 215 -17.61 1.97 5.73
CA ALA A 215 -17.99 3.34 5.38
C ALA A 215 -16.91 4.06 4.53
N GLY A 216 -16.58 3.52 3.36
CA GLY A 216 -15.56 4.05 2.45
C GLY A 216 -16.02 4.07 0.99
N PRO A 217 -15.39 4.90 0.13
CA PRO A 217 -15.83 5.09 -1.25
C PRO A 217 -15.71 3.80 -2.07
N THR A 218 -14.65 3.02 -1.85
CA THR A 218 -14.46 1.73 -2.52
C THR A 218 -15.50 0.72 -2.08
N SER A 219 -15.76 0.56 -0.78
CA SER A 219 -16.78 -0.36 -0.27
C SER A 219 -18.19 0.02 -0.74
N ALA A 220 -18.54 1.31 -0.69
CA ALA A 220 -19.82 1.81 -1.18
C ALA A 220 -20.02 1.50 -2.67
N ARG A 221 -18.98 1.71 -3.49
CA ARG A 221 -19.05 1.38 -4.91
C ARG A 221 -19.09 -0.12 -5.18
N LEU A 222 -18.33 -0.93 -4.44
CA LEU A 222 -18.38 -2.38 -4.58
C LEU A 222 -19.76 -2.94 -4.24
N LEU A 223 -20.45 -2.37 -3.24
CA LEU A 223 -21.85 -2.69 -2.95
C LEU A 223 -22.78 -2.32 -4.10
N GLU A 224 -22.69 -1.10 -4.65
CA GLU A 224 -23.54 -0.73 -5.79
C GLU A 224 -23.34 -1.65 -7.00
N LEU A 225 -22.10 -2.12 -7.21
CA LEU A 225 -21.76 -3.04 -8.28
C LEU A 225 -22.31 -4.47 -8.06
N THR A 226 -22.77 -4.86 -6.86
CA THR A 226 -23.44 -6.16 -6.66
C THR A 226 -24.81 -6.21 -7.35
N GLU A 227 -25.52 -5.09 -7.35
CA GLU A 227 -26.85 -4.96 -7.98
C GLU A 227 -26.76 -5.06 -9.51
N LEU A 228 -25.59 -4.77 -10.07
CA LEU A 228 -25.29 -4.84 -11.49
C LEU A 228 -24.65 -6.19 -11.89
N SER A 229 -24.89 -7.26 -11.12
CA SER A 229 -24.19 -8.56 -11.20
C SER A 229 -24.02 -9.15 -12.62
N LYS A 230 -24.93 -8.88 -13.56
CA LYS A 230 -24.80 -9.33 -14.97
C LYS A 230 -23.69 -8.61 -15.76
N ALA A 231 -23.32 -7.40 -15.35
CA ALA A 231 -22.39 -6.54 -16.08
C ALA A 231 -20.90 -6.90 -15.91
N ARG A 232 -20.56 -7.77 -14.94
CA ARG A 232 -19.17 -8.18 -14.63
C ARG A 232 -18.16 -7.01 -14.65
N PRO A 233 -18.34 -6.02 -13.75
CA PRO A 233 -17.57 -4.78 -13.81
C PRO A 233 -16.06 -5.04 -13.77
N PRO A 234 -15.26 -4.38 -14.62
CA PRO A 234 -13.82 -4.50 -14.57
C PRO A 234 -13.24 -3.96 -13.25
N LEU A 235 -12.39 -4.74 -12.59
CA LEU A 235 -11.61 -4.31 -11.44
C LEU A 235 -10.13 -4.34 -11.80
N ARG A 236 -9.36 -3.37 -11.28
CA ARG A 236 -7.90 -3.36 -11.42
C ARG A 236 -7.28 -4.03 -10.20
N ILE A 237 -6.44 -5.02 -10.46
CA ILE A 237 -5.70 -5.77 -9.45
C ILE A 237 -4.21 -5.48 -9.62
N GLU A 238 -3.56 -5.12 -8.52
CA GLU A 238 -2.14 -4.89 -8.44
C GLU A 238 -1.53 -5.79 -7.36
N GLY A 239 -0.52 -6.57 -7.72
CA GLY A 239 0.12 -7.51 -6.82
C GLY A 239 0.53 -8.80 -7.54
N PRO A 240 0.71 -9.91 -6.81
CA PRO A 240 0.45 -10.10 -5.38
C PRO A 240 1.63 -9.63 -4.50
N TYR A 241 1.33 -9.32 -3.25
CA TYR A 241 2.24 -8.78 -2.24
C TYR A 241 2.10 -9.50 -0.90
N GLY A 242 3.14 -9.49 -0.08
CA GLY A 242 3.11 -10.10 1.25
C GLY A 242 4.26 -11.07 1.46
N GLY A 243 4.45 -11.46 2.71
CA GLY A 243 5.54 -12.31 3.17
C GLY A 243 5.22 -13.80 3.20
N SER A 244 3.99 -14.24 2.93
CA SER A 244 3.58 -15.65 3.13
C SER A 244 4.38 -16.66 2.30
N ALA A 245 4.92 -16.25 1.15
CA ALA A 245 5.83 -17.08 0.35
C ALA A 245 7.20 -17.31 1.01
N ARG A 246 7.54 -16.56 2.06
CA ARG A 246 8.76 -16.73 2.87
C ARG A 246 8.52 -17.46 4.17
N PHE A 247 7.26 -17.83 4.45
CA PHE A 247 6.97 -18.62 5.63
C PHE A 247 7.61 -20.00 5.50
N PRO A 248 8.06 -20.58 6.63
CA PRO A 248 8.58 -21.93 6.66
C PRO A 248 7.54 -22.92 6.14
N ASP A 249 8.01 -24.11 5.79
CA ASP A 249 7.11 -25.20 5.47
C ASP A 249 6.51 -25.74 6.76
N PHE A 250 5.33 -25.21 7.12
CA PHE A 250 4.72 -25.57 8.39
C PHE A 250 4.46 -27.06 8.54
N ALA A 251 4.17 -27.77 7.45
CA ALA A 251 3.86 -29.20 7.49
C ALA A 251 5.10 -30.01 7.90
N ASN A 252 6.26 -29.71 7.29
CA ASN A 252 7.50 -30.47 7.49
C ASN A 252 8.34 -29.98 8.68
N GLU A 253 8.22 -28.70 9.07
CA GLU A 253 9.09 -28.10 10.09
C GLU A 253 8.49 -28.12 11.50
N PHE A 254 7.20 -28.45 11.67
CA PHE A 254 6.52 -28.36 12.96
C PHE A 254 5.53 -29.52 13.21
N ASP A 255 5.66 -30.17 14.37
CA ASP A 255 4.77 -31.27 14.78
C ASP A 255 3.35 -30.80 15.18
N ARG A 256 3.24 -29.55 15.65
CA ARG A 256 1.98 -28.98 16.17
C ARG A 256 1.79 -27.57 15.67
N ILE A 257 0.71 -27.36 14.94
CA ILE A 257 0.40 -26.08 14.31
C ILE A 257 -0.92 -25.55 14.88
N LEU A 258 -0.87 -24.41 15.57
CA LEU A 258 -2.06 -23.69 16.03
C LEU A 258 -2.26 -22.44 15.17
N LEU A 259 -3.35 -22.44 14.38
CA LEU A 259 -3.74 -21.29 13.58
C LEU A 259 -4.93 -20.58 14.24
N VAL A 260 -4.75 -19.30 14.58
CA VAL A 260 -5.79 -18.48 15.24
C VAL A 260 -6.24 -17.37 14.30
N ALA A 261 -7.55 -17.26 14.08
CA ALA A 261 -8.16 -16.21 13.27
C ALA A 261 -9.28 -15.50 14.04
N GLY A 262 -9.39 -14.19 13.84
CA GLY A 262 -10.50 -13.38 14.38
C GLY A 262 -11.17 -12.56 13.28
N GLY A 263 -12.51 -12.65 13.19
CA GLY A 263 -13.29 -11.89 12.20
C GLY A 263 -12.82 -12.11 10.76
N VAL A 264 -12.55 -11.02 10.03
CA VAL A 264 -12.04 -11.08 8.65
C VAL A 264 -10.61 -11.60 8.54
N GLY A 265 -9.87 -11.75 9.65
CA GLY A 265 -8.53 -12.37 9.66
C GLY A 265 -8.52 -13.80 9.14
N ALA A 266 -9.68 -14.47 9.11
CA ALA A 266 -9.86 -15.77 8.46
C ALA A 266 -9.44 -15.76 6.98
N THR A 267 -9.54 -14.62 6.29
CA THR A 267 -9.11 -14.48 4.88
C THR A 267 -7.61 -14.68 4.66
N PHE A 268 -6.80 -14.58 5.71
CA PHE A 268 -5.38 -14.90 5.69
C PHE A 268 -5.09 -16.31 6.22
N ILE A 269 -5.73 -16.67 7.33
CA ILE A 269 -5.47 -17.93 8.02
C ILE A 269 -6.02 -19.14 7.24
N LEU A 270 -7.19 -19.03 6.61
CA LEU A 270 -7.80 -20.15 5.89
C LEU A 270 -6.98 -20.61 4.68
N PRO A 271 -6.52 -19.73 3.76
CA PRO A 271 -5.62 -20.16 2.69
C PRO A 271 -4.27 -20.67 3.22
N LEU A 272 -3.81 -20.18 4.38
CA LEU A 272 -2.61 -20.74 5.01
C LEU A 272 -2.86 -22.18 5.49
N TYR A 273 -3.99 -22.41 6.16
CA TYR A 273 -4.42 -23.74 6.59
C TYR A 273 -4.54 -24.72 5.41
N GLN A 274 -5.13 -24.28 4.30
CA GLN A 274 -5.22 -25.09 3.07
C GLN A 274 -3.84 -25.47 2.52
N ARG A 275 -2.88 -24.55 2.56
CA ARG A 275 -1.50 -24.83 2.18
C ARG A 275 -0.84 -25.85 3.10
N VAL A 276 -1.08 -25.77 4.41
CA VAL A 276 -0.56 -26.76 5.38
C VAL A 276 -1.14 -28.14 5.11
N LEU A 277 -2.46 -28.25 4.93
CA LEU A 277 -3.11 -29.52 4.60
C LEU A 277 -2.55 -30.14 3.32
N ALA A 278 -2.40 -29.34 2.26
CA ALA A 278 -1.82 -29.81 1.01
C ALA A 278 -0.35 -30.26 1.17
N GLY A 279 0.39 -29.67 2.12
CA GLY A 279 1.74 -30.12 2.48
C GLY A 279 1.70 -31.52 3.10
N ILE A 280 0.84 -31.72 4.10
CA ILE A 280 0.68 -33.00 4.82
C ILE A 280 0.23 -34.12 3.87
N GLU A 281 -0.76 -33.87 3.01
CA GLU A 281 -1.25 -34.87 2.05
C GLU A 281 -0.18 -35.29 1.03
N ASN A 282 0.76 -34.40 0.69
CA ASN A 282 1.86 -34.73 -0.20
C ASN A 282 2.94 -35.57 0.49
N GLU A 283 3.18 -35.35 1.79
CA GLU A 283 4.11 -36.14 2.60
C GLU A 283 3.62 -37.59 2.76
N GLU A 284 2.35 -37.78 3.16
CA GLU A 284 1.75 -39.12 3.26
C GLU A 284 1.83 -39.90 1.93
N ARG A 285 1.69 -39.21 0.80
CA ARG A 285 1.83 -39.85 -0.52
C ARG A 285 3.26 -40.27 -0.86
N VAL A 286 4.26 -39.59 -0.34
CA VAL A 286 5.68 -39.92 -0.57
C VAL A 286 6.11 -41.09 0.32
N ASP A 287 5.59 -41.18 1.54
CA ASP A 287 5.90 -42.27 2.48
C ASP A 287 5.23 -43.61 2.14
N ILE A 288 4.20 -43.60 1.29
CA ILE A 288 3.47 -44.82 0.86
C ILE A 288 4.10 -45.50 -0.39
N VAL A 289 5.24 -44.99 -0.90
CA VAL A 289 5.93 -45.54 -2.09
C VAL A 289 7.08 -46.48 -1.73
#